data_AF-A0A930JJ69-F1
#
_entry.id   AF-A0A930JJ69-F1
#
_cell.length_a   1.000
_cell.length_b   1.000
_cell.length_c   1.000
_cell.angle_alpha   90.00
_cell.angle_beta   90.00
_cell.angle_gamma   90.00
#
_symmetry.space_group_name_H-M   'P 1'
#
loop_
_entity.id
_entity.type
_entity.pdbx_description
1 polymer ?
#
loop_
_entity_poly.entity_id
_entity_poly.type
_entity_poly.pdbx_seq_one_letter_code
_entity_poly.pdbx_strand_id
1 'polypeptide(L)'
;MKKIFTLVIVSFLSALAVQAQSLKVTKTDGSVVTYNASDISKIEFLPSETPSQPKLIHEFAGYLTVKNRVLDNVRFDTGAKIKVLQDGAKFLAEFSDTQWGTGSFVITMNKHAINGTGKMKIANPRAGGAVEEYDATMSGSMREIKISIPSLMGGTDITWHYAEASAASKVAGNYIGTTALKVGDSFGPFTSATVGYKITANEDGTINVTASEENYTGVTMMGNLTLGTYTVKNLAYDKESNSFVRDYSNDGLKVHFKAVGGMPIDNEYSFKATSKMVVTVDESGTLTIKNNYSLARMPFPISATYTGKKAK
;
A
#
# COMPACT_ATOMS: atom_id res chain seq x y z
N MET A 1 -30.07 -11.66 18.01
CA MET A 1 -31.52 -11.55 18.27
C MET A 1 -31.82 -10.12 18.70
N LYS A 2 -32.56 -9.34 17.90
CA LYS A 2 -33.06 -8.01 18.31
C LYS A 2 -34.14 -8.23 19.37
N LYS A 3 -33.88 -7.87 20.63
CA LYS A 3 -34.89 -7.93 21.69
C LYS A 3 -35.64 -6.61 21.70
N ILE A 4 -36.91 -6.65 21.31
CA ILE A 4 -37.84 -5.53 21.42
C ILE A 4 -38.36 -5.57 22.86
N PHE A 5 -38.06 -4.55 23.66
CA PHE A 5 -38.64 -4.42 25.01
C PHE A 5 -39.97 -3.66 24.90
N THR A 6 -41.08 -4.36 25.15
CA THR A 6 -42.40 -3.74 25.29
C THR A 6 -42.52 -3.18 26.71
N LEU A 7 -42.60 -1.86 26.82
CA LEU A 7 -42.84 -1.17 28.09
C LEU A 7 -44.34 -1.23 28.43
N VAL A 8 -44.72 -2.01 29.45
CA VAL A 8 -46.10 -2.02 29.98
C VAL A 8 -46.19 -0.94 31.06
N ILE A 9 -46.82 0.19 30.74
CA ILE A 9 -47.19 1.21 31.73
C ILE A 9 -48.54 0.83 32.31
N VAL A 10 -48.55 0.34 33.55
CA VAL A 10 -49.79 0.15 34.32
C VAL A 10 -50.16 1.51 34.93
N SER A 11 -51.17 2.18 34.35
CA SER A 11 -51.75 3.37 34.94
C SER A 11 -52.73 2.98 36.05
N PHE A 12 -52.34 3.14 37.32
CA PHE A 12 -53.28 3.18 38.44
C PHE A 12 -53.56 4.63 38.80
N LEU A 13 -54.75 5.10 38.45
CA LEU A 13 -55.36 6.34 38.94
C LEU A 13 -56.10 6.02 40.25
N SER A 14 -55.53 6.41 41.39
CA SER A 14 -56.27 6.84 42.57
C SER A 14 -55.34 7.56 43.54
N ALA A 15 -55.87 8.61 44.15
CA ALA A 15 -55.14 9.59 44.95
C ALA A 15 -54.55 9.01 46.25
N LEU A 16 -53.53 9.73 46.74
CA LEU A 16 -52.89 9.72 48.07
C LEU A 16 -51.55 8.97 48.17
N ALA A 17 -50.55 9.71 48.68
CA ALA A 17 -49.14 9.40 48.88
C ALA A 17 -48.28 9.31 47.60
N VAL A 18 -47.55 10.39 47.32
CA VAL A 18 -46.36 10.33 46.44
C VAL A 18 -45.29 9.52 47.20
N GLN A 19 -45.41 8.19 47.18
CA GLN A 19 -44.31 7.33 47.57
C GLN A 19 -43.20 7.46 46.52
N ALA A 20 -41.97 7.69 46.97
CA ALA A 20 -40.80 7.77 46.12
C ALA A 20 -40.72 6.53 45.20
N GLN A 21 -40.72 6.75 43.89
CA GLN A 21 -40.62 5.68 42.91
C GLN A 21 -39.14 5.37 42.65
N SER A 22 -38.81 4.11 42.36
CA SER A 22 -37.45 3.67 42.03
C SER A 22 -37.43 2.89 40.71
N LEU A 23 -36.35 3.05 39.94
CA LEU A 23 -36.06 2.24 38.77
C LEU A 23 -35.20 1.05 39.19
N LYS A 24 -35.71 -0.15 38.98
CA LYS A 24 -34.98 -1.41 39.21
C LYS A 24 -34.53 -2.00 37.87
N VAL A 25 -33.22 -2.14 37.67
CA VAL A 25 -32.61 -2.77 36.50
C VAL A 25 -32.00 -4.10 36.93
N THR A 26 -32.61 -5.20 36.50
CA THR A 26 -32.04 -6.54 36.67
C THR A 26 -31.17 -6.88 35.46
N LYS A 27 -29.88 -7.09 35.70
CA LYS A 27 -28.91 -7.51 34.68
C LYS A 27 -29.09 -9.00 34.36
N THR A 28 -28.55 -9.43 33.22
CA THR A 28 -28.61 -10.83 32.78
C THR A 28 -27.82 -11.79 33.67
N ASP A 29 -26.86 -11.28 34.45
CA ASP A 29 -26.11 -12.05 35.46
C ASP A 29 -26.88 -12.20 36.78
N GLY A 30 -28.12 -11.71 36.86
CA GLY A 30 -28.97 -11.75 38.06
C GLY A 30 -28.70 -10.63 39.06
N SER A 31 -27.66 -9.81 38.85
CA SER A 31 -27.41 -8.64 39.69
C SER A 31 -28.47 -7.57 39.45
N VAL A 32 -28.81 -6.84 40.50
CA VAL A 32 -29.86 -5.83 40.48
C VAL A 32 -29.25 -4.48 40.84
N VAL A 33 -29.54 -3.47 40.02
CA VAL A 33 -29.22 -2.07 40.30
C VAL A 33 -30.52 -1.30 40.47
N THR A 34 -30.63 -0.54 41.56
CA THR A 34 -31.82 0.27 41.87
C THR A 34 -31.43 1.74 41.95
N TYR A 35 -32.21 2.61 41.30
CA TYR A 35 -32.04 4.06 41.30
C TYR A 35 -33.30 4.72 41.87
N ASN A 36 -33.18 5.74 42.71
CA ASN A 36 -34.35 6.57 43.04
C ASN A 36 -34.72 7.41 41.83
N ALA A 37 -36.00 7.59 41.55
CA ALA A 37 -36.45 8.37 40.40
C ALA A 37 -35.99 9.84 40.48
N SER A 38 -35.80 10.39 41.68
CA SER A 38 -35.27 11.74 41.90
C SER A 38 -33.85 11.94 41.36
N ASP A 39 -33.08 10.85 41.24
CA ASP A 39 -31.65 10.91 40.93
C ASP A 39 -31.39 10.75 39.42
N ILE A 40 -32.45 10.54 38.62
CA ILE A 40 -32.38 10.25 37.20
C ILE A 40 -32.71 11.51 36.39
N SER A 41 -31.72 12.09 35.71
CA SER A 41 -31.93 13.20 34.78
C SER A 41 -32.21 12.73 33.34
N LYS A 42 -31.67 11.58 32.93
CA LYS A 42 -31.79 11.02 31.56
C LYS A 42 -31.47 9.52 31.53
N ILE A 43 -32.09 8.78 30.62
CA ILE A 43 -31.76 7.37 30.32
C ILE A 43 -31.51 7.27 28.80
N GLU A 44 -30.34 6.75 28.40
CA GLU A 44 -29.97 6.57 26.99
C GLU A 44 -29.46 5.16 26.74
N PHE A 45 -29.84 4.58 25.59
CA PHE A 45 -29.33 3.31 25.11
C PHE A 45 -28.34 3.58 23.97
N LEU A 46 -27.05 3.45 24.26
CA LEU A 46 -25.99 3.59 23.27
C LEU A 46 -25.70 2.22 22.62
N PRO A 47 -25.40 2.17 21.31
CA PRO A 47 -24.95 0.94 20.66
C PRO A 47 -23.63 0.47 21.30
N SER A 48 -23.56 -0.82 21.62
CA SER A 48 -22.36 -1.48 22.15
C SER A 48 -21.28 -1.51 21.07
N GLU A 49 -20.26 -0.66 21.22
CA GLU A 49 -18.98 -0.60 20.50
C GLU A 49 -19.03 -0.67 18.96
N THR A 50 -18.36 0.28 18.31
CA THR A 50 -18.09 0.27 16.87
C THR A 50 -17.55 -1.10 16.45
N PRO A 51 -18.12 -1.78 15.42
CA PRO A 51 -17.63 -3.10 15.02
C PRO A 51 -16.13 -3.03 14.72
N SER A 52 -15.34 -3.90 15.36
CA SER A 52 -13.91 -3.97 15.11
C SER A 52 -13.69 -4.24 13.63
N GLN A 53 -12.99 -3.35 12.93
CA GLN A 53 -12.66 -3.58 11.53
C GLN A 53 -11.77 -4.82 11.41
N PRO A 54 -11.97 -5.67 10.38
CA PRO A 54 -11.10 -6.82 10.15
C PRO A 54 -9.63 -6.41 10.10
N LYS A 55 -8.80 -7.06 10.91
CA LYS A 55 -7.37 -6.76 10.97
C LYS A 55 -6.64 -7.49 9.84
N LEU A 56 -5.93 -6.76 8.99
CA LEU A 56 -5.03 -7.36 8.01
C LEU A 56 -3.92 -8.14 8.72
N ILE A 57 -3.76 -9.42 8.38
CA ILE A 57 -2.69 -10.28 8.89
C ILE A 57 -1.57 -10.38 7.86
N HIS A 58 -1.92 -10.67 6.61
CA HIS A 58 -0.98 -10.87 5.52
C HIS A 58 -1.52 -10.37 4.19
N GLU A 59 -0.63 -9.91 3.31
CA GLU A 59 -0.90 -9.63 1.90
C GLU A 59 0.16 -10.36 1.06
N PHE A 60 -0.30 -11.16 0.11
CA PHE A 60 0.54 -11.93 -0.80
C PHE A 60 0.30 -11.51 -2.24
N ALA A 61 1.37 -11.37 -3.00
CA ALA A 61 1.32 -11.19 -4.44
C ALA A 61 1.48 -12.54 -5.15
N GLY A 62 1.01 -12.62 -6.39
CA GLY A 62 1.10 -13.82 -7.19
C GLY A 62 0.76 -13.55 -8.66
N TYR A 63 0.55 -14.62 -9.40
CA TYR A 63 0.02 -14.60 -10.77
C TYR A 63 -1.17 -15.55 -10.86
N LEU A 64 -1.95 -15.46 -11.94
CA LEU A 64 -3.11 -16.31 -12.16
C LEU A 64 -2.89 -17.24 -13.35
N THR A 65 -3.56 -18.39 -13.29
CA THR A 65 -3.95 -19.15 -14.47
C THR A 65 -5.46 -19.30 -14.45
N VAL A 66 -6.14 -19.01 -15.56
CA VAL A 66 -7.61 -19.11 -15.65
C VAL A 66 -8.03 -20.14 -16.67
N LYS A 67 -8.99 -20.96 -16.27
CA LYS A 67 -9.63 -21.98 -17.10
C LYS A 67 -11.14 -21.75 -17.12
N ASN A 68 -11.73 -21.73 -18.29
CA ASN A 68 -13.17 -21.76 -18.49
C ASN A 68 -13.48 -22.45 -19.83
N ARG A 69 -14.68 -22.26 -20.38
CA ARG A 69 -15.06 -22.84 -21.68
C ARG A 69 -14.17 -22.38 -22.86
N VAL A 70 -13.59 -21.18 -22.78
CA VAL A 70 -12.85 -20.53 -23.87
C VAL A 70 -11.35 -20.46 -23.58
N LEU A 71 -10.97 -20.25 -22.32
CA LEU A 71 -9.58 -20.19 -21.86
C LEU A 71 -9.17 -21.54 -21.29
N ASP A 72 -8.03 -22.07 -21.71
CA ASP A 72 -7.43 -23.27 -21.12
C ASP A 72 -6.12 -22.90 -20.42
N ASN A 73 -6.17 -22.75 -19.09
CA ASN A 73 -5.04 -22.41 -18.22
C ASN A 73 -4.22 -21.20 -18.69
N VAL A 74 -4.87 -20.16 -19.19
CA VAL A 74 -4.20 -18.95 -19.68
C VAL A 74 -3.63 -18.17 -18.49
N ARG A 75 -2.36 -17.77 -18.62
CA ARG A 75 -1.60 -17.08 -17.56
C ARG A 75 -1.81 -15.57 -17.58
N PHE A 76 -1.93 -14.97 -16.40
CA PHE A 76 -2.02 -13.53 -16.17
C PHE A 76 -1.08 -13.10 -15.04
N ASP A 77 -0.13 -12.21 -15.36
CA ASP A 77 0.97 -11.87 -14.45
C ASP A 77 0.79 -10.53 -13.72
N THR A 78 -0.33 -9.82 -13.91
CA THR A 78 -0.47 -8.44 -13.44
C THR A 78 -1.56 -8.25 -12.38
N GLY A 79 -1.13 -7.92 -11.16
CA GLY A 79 -1.98 -7.34 -10.12
C GLY A 79 -2.71 -8.33 -9.21
N ALA A 80 -2.47 -9.63 -9.37
CA ALA A 80 -3.11 -10.67 -8.59
C ALA A 80 -2.58 -10.72 -7.14
N LYS A 81 -3.50 -10.57 -6.18
CA LYS A 81 -3.19 -10.52 -4.75
C LYS A 81 -4.21 -11.29 -3.92
N ILE A 82 -3.74 -11.82 -2.79
CA ILE A 82 -4.57 -12.39 -1.72
C ILE A 82 -4.22 -11.68 -0.41
N LYS A 83 -5.21 -11.09 0.25
CA LYS A 83 -5.11 -10.60 1.62
C LYS A 83 -5.81 -11.56 2.57
N VAL A 84 -5.20 -11.80 3.72
CA VAL A 84 -5.80 -12.59 4.81
C VAL A 84 -6.10 -11.63 5.96
N LEU A 85 -7.35 -11.56 6.36
CA LEU A 85 -7.83 -10.72 7.44
C LEU A 85 -8.40 -11.57 8.59
N GLN A 86 -8.28 -11.05 9.81
CA GLN A 86 -8.91 -11.61 11.00
C GLN A 86 -10.08 -10.74 11.43
N ASP A 87 -11.26 -11.36 11.54
CA ASP A 87 -12.46 -10.73 12.09
C ASP A 87 -12.94 -11.57 13.28
N GLY A 88 -12.51 -11.17 14.48
CA GLY A 88 -12.67 -11.95 15.71
C GLY A 88 -12.07 -13.36 15.57
N ALA A 89 -12.93 -14.38 15.61
CA ALA A 89 -12.55 -15.79 15.47
C ALA A 89 -12.56 -16.30 14.02
N LYS A 90 -12.98 -15.48 13.05
CA LYS A 90 -13.07 -15.85 11.64
C LYS A 90 -11.87 -15.33 10.86
N PHE A 91 -11.51 -16.07 9.82
CA PHE A 91 -10.56 -15.61 8.81
C PHE A 91 -11.31 -15.28 7.52
N LEU A 92 -10.90 -14.17 6.93
CA LEU A 92 -11.39 -13.70 5.64
C LEU A 92 -10.24 -13.71 4.65
N ALA A 93 -10.51 -14.13 3.42
CA ALA A 93 -9.60 -13.93 2.30
C ALA A 93 -10.21 -12.92 1.33
N GLU A 94 -9.45 -11.89 1.00
CA GLU A 94 -9.77 -10.95 -0.07
C GLU A 94 -8.86 -11.21 -1.26
N PHE A 95 -9.48 -11.52 -2.38
CA PHE A 95 -8.82 -11.66 -3.67
C PHE A 95 -8.94 -10.34 -4.45
N SER A 96 -7.90 -9.97 -5.17
CA SER A 96 -7.97 -8.87 -6.14
C SER A 96 -7.08 -9.14 -7.34
N ASP A 97 -7.58 -8.84 -8.53
CA ASP A 97 -6.85 -8.86 -9.79
C ASP A 97 -7.34 -7.72 -10.70
N THR A 98 -6.49 -7.28 -11.63
CA THR A 98 -6.83 -6.16 -12.53
C THR A 98 -7.87 -6.54 -13.58
N GLN A 99 -7.94 -7.80 -13.99
CA GLN A 99 -8.84 -8.28 -15.03
C GLN A 99 -9.96 -9.17 -14.46
N TRP A 100 -9.61 -10.01 -13.49
CA TRP A 100 -10.51 -11.00 -12.88
C TRP A 100 -11.18 -10.49 -11.60
N GLY A 101 -11.14 -9.17 -11.37
CA GLY A 101 -11.95 -8.48 -10.39
C GLY A 101 -11.54 -8.74 -8.95
N THR A 102 -12.50 -8.65 -8.04
CA THR A 102 -12.26 -8.79 -6.60
C THR A 102 -13.13 -9.88 -5.99
N GLY A 103 -12.70 -10.47 -4.88
CA GLY A 103 -13.48 -11.48 -4.18
C GLY A 103 -13.32 -11.39 -2.68
N SER A 104 -14.37 -11.79 -1.96
CA SER A 104 -14.38 -11.85 -0.50
C SER A 104 -14.89 -13.21 -0.05
N PHE A 105 -14.08 -13.91 0.74
CA PHE A 105 -14.33 -15.29 1.15
C PHE A 105 -14.20 -15.43 2.66
N VAL A 106 -15.14 -16.15 3.28
CA VAL A 106 -14.95 -16.66 4.63
C VAL A 106 -14.19 -17.97 4.52
N ILE A 107 -13.00 -18.02 5.10
CA ILE A 107 -12.09 -19.16 4.95
C ILE A 107 -11.86 -19.89 6.27
N THR A 108 -11.53 -21.17 6.12
CA THR A 108 -11.02 -22.06 7.15
C THR A 108 -9.63 -22.51 6.74
N MET A 109 -8.73 -22.65 7.72
CA MET A 109 -7.37 -23.10 7.52
C MET A 109 -7.17 -24.37 8.36
N ASN A 110 -6.97 -25.51 7.70
CA ASN A 110 -6.75 -26.79 8.38
C ASN A 110 -5.63 -27.56 7.68
N LYS A 111 -4.61 -28.01 8.43
CA LYS A 111 -3.47 -28.78 7.90
C LYS A 111 -2.85 -28.18 6.62
N HIS A 112 -2.66 -26.86 6.58
CA HIS A 112 -2.14 -26.09 5.43
C HIS A 112 -3.05 -26.04 4.19
N ALA A 113 -4.29 -26.54 4.28
CA ALA A 113 -5.31 -26.37 3.27
C ALA A 113 -6.23 -25.19 3.63
N ILE A 114 -6.53 -24.36 2.63
CA ILE A 114 -7.52 -23.30 2.68
C ILE A 114 -8.79 -23.84 2.05
N ASN A 115 -9.93 -23.61 2.70
CA ASN A 115 -11.25 -23.83 2.11
C ASN A 115 -12.19 -22.70 2.54
N GLY A 116 -13.01 -22.21 1.62
CA GLY A 116 -13.95 -21.14 1.92
C GLY A 116 -15.02 -20.94 0.86
N THR A 117 -16.04 -20.19 1.25
CA THR A 117 -17.12 -19.76 0.36
C THR A 117 -17.19 -18.23 0.39
N GLY A 118 -17.61 -17.67 -0.72
CA GLY A 118 -17.57 -16.23 -0.90
C GLY A 118 -18.23 -15.78 -2.18
N LYS A 119 -17.94 -14.54 -2.53
CA LYS A 119 -18.44 -13.91 -3.74
C LYS A 119 -17.31 -13.26 -4.51
N MET A 120 -17.44 -13.29 -5.83
CA MET A 120 -16.55 -12.65 -6.78
C MET A 120 -17.30 -11.54 -7.50
N LYS A 121 -16.67 -10.38 -7.67
CA LYS A 121 -17.15 -9.23 -8.41
C LYS A 121 -16.27 -9.04 -9.64
N ILE A 122 -16.82 -9.29 -10.82
CA ILE A 122 -16.07 -9.31 -12.08
C ILE A 122 -16.77 -8.38 -13.08
N ALA A 123 -15.99 -7.51 -13.72
CA ALA A 123 -16.50 -6.63 -14.76
C ALA A 123 -16.84 -7.44 -16.01
N ASN A 124 -18.05 -7.27 -16.54
CA ASN A 124 -18.49 -7.89 -17.78
C ASN A 124 -18.09 -7.00 -18.98
N PRO A 125 -17.07 -7.39 -19.78
CA PRO A 125 -16.62 -6.57 -20.90
C PRO A 125 -17.68 -6.44 -22.01
N ARG A 126 -18.65 -7.35 -22.08
CA ARG A 126 -19.74 -7.29 -23.07
C ARG A 126 -20.87 -6.35 -22.63
N ALA A 127 -20.97 -6.03 -21.34
CA ALA A 127 -21.97 -5.14 -20.78
C ALA A 127 -21.39 -3.75 -20.45
N GLY A 128 -20.40 -3.28 -21.22
CA GLY A 128 -19.79 -1.96 -21.02
C GLY A 128 -18.99 -1.82 -19.71
N GLY A 129 -18.54 -2.92 -19.12
CA GLY A 129 -17.75 -2.91 -17.88
C GLY A 129 -18.59 -2.92 -16.59
N ALA A 130 -19.90 -3.16 -16.67
CA ALA A 130 -20.73 -3.36 -15.48
C ALA A 130 -20.19 -4.53 -14.63
N VAL A 131 -20.08 -4.30 -13.31
CA VAL A 131 -19.57 -5.31 -12.37
C VAL A 131 -20.72 -6.20 -11.93
N GLU A 132 -20.59 -7.50 -12.21
CA GLU A 132 -21.53 -8.54 -11.77
C GLU A 132 -20.95 -9.32 -10.58
N GLU A 133 -21.84 -9.81 -9.72
CA GLU A 133 -21.48 -10.59 -8.53
C GLU A 133 -21.85 -12.06 -8.72
N TYR A 134 -20.91 -12.95 -8.41
CA TYR A 134 -21.03 -14.40 -8.59
C TYR A 134 -20.70 -15.12 -7.29
N ASP A 135 -21.45 -16.17 -6.97
CA ASP A 135 -21.07 -17.10 -5.91
C ASP A 135 -19.81 -17.87 -6.30
N ALA A 136 -18.89 -18.02 -5.35
CA ALA A 136 -17.61 -18.64 -5.58
C ALA A 136 -17.14 -19.45 -4.37
N THR A 137 -16.31 -20.46 -4.64
CA THR A 137 -15.62 -21.25 -3.61
C THR A 137 -14.12 -21.08 -3.75
N MET A 138 -13.41 -21.02 -2.63
CA MET A 138 -11.95 -20.96 -2.57
C MET A 138 -11.43 -22.25 -1.96
N SER A 139 -10.46 -22.90 -2.58
CA SER A 139 -9.79 -24.08 -2.03
C SER A 139 -8.33 -24.18 -2.50
N GLY A 140 -7.48 -24.84 -1.73
CA GLY A 140 -6.10 -25.10 -2.14
C GLY A 140 -5.10 -25.02 -0.99
N SER A 141 -3.86 -24.70 -1.31
CA SER A 141 -2.77 -24.49 -0.35
C SER A 141 -2.41 -23.02 -0.23
N MET A 142 -1.56 -22.65 0.74
CA MET A 142 -1.04 -21.28 0.87
C MET A 142 -0.24 -20.80 -0.35
N ARG A 143 0.28 -21.71 -1.19
CA ARG A 143 1.06 -21.37 -2.39
C ARG A 143 0.27 -21.45 -3.68
N GLU A 144 -0.89 -22.08 -3.66
CA GLU A 144 -1.74 -22.25 -4.83
C GLU A 144 -3.19 -22.32 -4.38
N ILE A 145 -3.99 -21.31 -4.75
CA ILE A 145 -5.38 -21.16 -4.35
C ILE A 145 -6.25 -21.17 -5.59
N LYS A 146 -7.17 -22.12 -5.65
CA LYS A 146 -8.21 -22.20 -6.68
C LYS A 146 -9.47 -21.49 -6.22
N ILE A 147 -9.98 -20.60 -7.06
CA ILE A 147 -11.29 -19.95 -6.92
C ILE A 147 -12.18 -20.49 -8.04
N SER A 148 -13.27 -21.18 -7.68
CA SER A 148 -14.24 -21.72 -8.63
C SER A 148 -15.51 -20.90 -8.65
N ILE A 149 -15.94 -20.50 -9.85
CA ILE A 149 -17.09 -19.64 -10.13
C ILE A 149 -17.98 -20.37 -11.15
N PRO A 150 -18.90 -21.25 -10.70
CA PRO A 150 -19.64 -22.15 -11.59
C PRO A 150 -20.55 -21.46 -12.61
N SER A 151 -21.15 -20.33 -12.24
CA SER A 151 -22.09 -19.59 -13.09
C SER A 151 -21.42 -18.67 -14.12
N LEU A 152 -20.10 -18.44 -14.01
CA LEU A 152 -19.37 -17.56 -14.91
C LEU A 152 -18.85 -18.33 -16.13
N MET A 153 -19.23 -17.87 -17.34
CA MET A 153 -18.72 -18.38 -18.63
C MET A 153 -18.80 -19.92 -18.82
N GLY A 154 -19.82 -20.57 -18.24
CA GLY A 154 -19.97 -22.03 -18.31
C GLY A 154 -19.10 -22.79 -17.30
N GLY A 155 -18.65 -22.12 -16.24
CA GLY A 155 -17.74 -22.63 -15.22
C GLY A 155 -16.35 -22.03 -15.40
N THR A 156 -15.93 -21.19 -14.47
CA THR A 156 -14.60 -20.56 -14.48
C THR A 156 -13.83 -20.94 -13.23
N ASP A 157 -12.60 -21.39 -13.41
CA ASP A 157 -11.64 -21.66 -12.37
C ASP A 157 -10.46 -20.69 -12.51
N ILE A 158 -10.23 -19.88 -11.46
CA ILE A 158 -9.09 -18.98 -11.34
C ILE A 158 -8.13 -19.61 -10.34
N THR A 159 -6.94 -20.00 -10.76
CA THR A 159 -5.89 -20.49 -9.87
C THR A 159 -4.87 -19.40 -9.65
N TRP A 160 -4.78 -18.91 -8.42
CA TRP A 160 -3.74 -18.00 -7.96
C TRP A 160 -2.52 -18.79 -7.50
N HIS A 161 -1.36 -18.37 -7.98
CA HIS A 161 -0.06 -18.95 -7.64
C HIS A 161 0.74 -17.92 -6.85
N TYR A 162 1.21 -18.31 -5.67
CA TYR A 162 2.12 -17.48 -4.91
C TYR A 162 3.40 -17.26 -5.71
N ALA A 163 3.73 -15.99 -5.93
CA ALA A 163 5.02 -15.57 -6.41
C ALA A 163 5.59 -14.59 -5.41
N GLU A 164 6.83 -14.83 -4.98
CA GLU A 164 7.48 -13.87 -4.11
C GLU A 164 7.58 -12.54 -4.86
N ALA A 165 7.07 -11.46 -4.24
CA ALA A 165 7.17 -10.13 -4.81
C ALA A 165 8.66 -9.84 -5.08
N SER A 166 8.99 -9.52 -6.34
CA SER A 166 10.37 -9.18 -6.71
C SER A 166 10.87 -8.05 -5.81
N ALA A 167 12.18 -8.00 -5.56
CA ALA A 167 12.76 -6.88 -4.82
C ALA A 167 12.37 -5.54 -5.44
N ALA A 168 12.28 -5.48 -6.78
CA ALA A 168 11.88 -4.29 -7.53
C ALA A 168 10.45 -3.87 -7.22
N SER A 169 9.51 -4.81 -7.20
CA SER A 169 8.11 -4.55 -6.85
C SER A 169 7.95 -4.08 -5.41
N LYS A 170 8.77 -4.56 -4.47
CA LYS A 170 8.76 -4.13 -3.06
C LYS A 170 9.17 -2.65 -2.91
N VAL A 171 10.16 -2.18 -3.69
CA VAL A 171 10.65 -0.79 -3.65
C VAL A 171 9.89 0.19 -4.55
N ALA A 172 9.11 -0.29 -5.53
CA ALA A 172 8.39 0.60 -6.44
C ALA A 172 7.41 1.55 -5.70
N GLY A 173 7.40 2.82 -6.09
CA GLY A 173 6.51 3.85 -5.54
C GLY A 173 7.07 5.27 -5.64
N ASN A 174 6.30 6.23 -5.13
CA ASN A 174 6.72 7.62 -5.02
C ASN A 174 7.22 7.88 -3.60
N TYR A 175 8.31 8.63 -3.48
CA TYR A 175 9.00 8.93 -2.23
C TYR A 175 9.18 10.44 -2.11
N ILE A 176 9.00 10.95 -0.90
CA ILE A 176 9.28 12.36 -0.57
C ILE A 176 10.29 12.38 0.57
N GLY A 177 11.30 13.24 0.44
CA GLY A 177 12.42 13.23 1.35
C GLY A 177 13.35 14.42 1.17
N THR A 178 14.59 14.25 1.60
CA THR A 178 15.63 15.27 1.55
C THR A 178 16.82 14.74 0.79
N THR A 179 17.33 15.52 -0.16
CA THR A 179 18.62 15.26 -0.82
C THR A 179 19.70 16.12 -0.17
N ALA A 180 20.87 15.54 0.12
CA ALA A 180 22.08 16.24 0.49
C ALA A 180 23.17 15.96 -0.55
N LEU A 181 23.76 17.00 -1.13
CA LEU A 181 24.86 16.86 -2.10
C LEU A 181 26.15 17.51 -1.62
N LYS A 182 27.28 16.92 -2.02
CA LYS A 182 28.64 17.48 -1.88
C LYS A 182 29.28 17.62 -3.25
N VAL A 183 30.08 18.66 -3.43
CA VAL A 183 30.86 18.91 -4.65
C VAL A 183 32.34 18.79 -4.30
N GLY A 184 33.02 17.80 -4.87
CA GLY A 184 34.34 17.36 -4.42
C GLY A 184 34.35 17.01 -2.93
N ASP A 185 35.54 17.10 -2.31
CA ASP A 185 35.72 16.79 -0.89
C ASP A 185 35.47 17.98 0.05
N SER A 186 35.39 19.20 -0.49
CA SER A 186 35.44 20.44 0.31
C SER A 186 34.17 21.26 0.34
N PHE A 187 33.20 21.02 -0.55
CA PHE A 187 31.99 21.85 -0.64
C PHE A 187 30.73 21.06 -0.29
N GLY A 188 29.95 21.60 0.64
CA GLY A 188 28.70 21.01 1.13
C GLY A 188 28.83 20.35 2.52
N PRO A 189 27.78 19.65 2.99
CA PRO A 189 26.59 19.28 2.23
C PRO A 189 25.63 20.46 1.99
N PHE A 190 25.12 20.57 0.77
CA PHE A 190 23.98 21.42 0.43
C PHE A 190 22.73 20.56 0.45
N THR A 191 21.65 21.06 1.04
CA THR A 191 20.42 20.29 1.22
C THR A 191 19.29 20.86 0.36
N SER A 192 18.52 19.95 -0.24
CA SER A 192 17.25 20.23 -0.87
C SER A 192 16.18 19.47 -0.10
N ALA A 193 15.29 20.23 0.55
CA ALA A 193 14.17 19.67 1.30
C ALA A 193 13.00 19.38 0.35
N THR A 194 12.22 18.35 0.68
CA THR A 194 10.98 18.01 -0.03
C THR A 194 11.21 17.64 -1.50
N VAL A 195 12.16 16.74 -1.74
CA VAL A 195 12.45 16.21 -3.07
C VAL A 195 11.63 14.94 -3.33
N GLY A 196 11.01 14.90 -4.49
CA GLY A 196 10.29 13.72 -4.99
C GLY A 196 11.21 12.76 -5.73
N TYR A 197 11.10 11.46 -5.43
CA TYR A 197 11.70 10.40 -6.23
C TYR A 197 10.64 9.36 -6.60
N LYS A 198 10.62 8.94 -7.86
CA LYS A 198 9.75 7.87 -8.35
C LYS A 198 10.57 6.64 -8.70
N ILE A 199 10.25 5.53 -8.07
CA ILE A 199 10.81 4.20 -8.37
C ILE A 199 9.76 3.38 -9.12
N THR A 200 10.13 2.89 -10.31
CA THR A 200 9.26 2.03 -11.12
C THR A 200 9.94 0.67 -11.29
N ALA A 201 9.23 -0.42 -10.95
CA ALA A 201 9.71 -1.78 -11.20
C ALA A 201 9.54 -2.13 -12.68
N ASN A 202 10.56 -2.76 -13.25
CA ASN A 202 10.54 -3.34 -14.59
C ASN A 202 10.20 -4.84 -14.51
N GLU A 203 9.73 -5.42 -15.61
CA GLU A 203 9.36 -6.84 -15.70
C GLU A 203 10.55 -7.78 -15.48
N ASP A 204 11.75 -7.35 -15.86
CA ASP A 204 13.01 -8.10 -15.70
C ASP A 204 13.56 -8.09 -14.26
N GLY A 205 12.85 -7.47 -13.32
CA GLY A 205 13.25 -7.36 -11.92
C GLY A 205 14.26 -6.22 -11.64
N THR A 206 14.57 -5.37 -12.63
CA THR A 206 15.30 -4.12 -12.42
C THR A 206 14.36 -2.98 -12.02
N ILE A 207 14.91 -1.81 -11.65
CA ILE A 207 14.13 -0.61 -11.38
C ILE A 207 14.57 0.59 -12.22
N ASN A 208 13.65 1.50 -12.49
CA ASN A 208 13.95 2.85 -12.99
C ASN A 208 13.77 3.86 -11.85
N VAL A 209 14.70 4.81 -11.74
CA VAL A 209 14.69 5.88 -10.74
C VAL A 209 14.54 7.22 -11.46
N THR A 210 13.50 7.97 -11.13
CA THR A 210 13.31 9.35 -11.61
C THR A 210 13.43 10.30 -10.44
N ALA A 211 14.42 11.19 -10.50
CA ALA A 211 14.60 12.28 -9.56
C ALA A 211 13.78 13.48 -10.04
N SER A 212 12.92 14.03 -9.18
CA SER A 212 12.28 15.33 -9.45
C SER A 212 13.31 16.47 -9.40
N GLU A 213 12.90 17.67 -9.81
CA GLU A 213 13.72 18.86 -9.65
C GLU A 213 14.16 19.06 -8.20
N GLU A 214 15.44 19.36 -8.01
CA GLU A 214 16.06 19.62 -6.72
C GLU A 214 16.48 21.09 -6.64
N ASN A 215 16.14 21.74 -5.53
CA ASN A 215 16.42 23.16 -5.30
C ASN A 215 17.30 23.34 -4.06
N TYR A 216 18.46 23.97 -4.23
CA TYR A 216 19.44 24.21 -3.18
C TYR A 216 19.64 25.72 -3.00
N THR A 217 19.40 26.21 -1.78
CA THR A 217 19.53 27.63 -1.46
C THR A 217 20.78 27.90 -0.64
N GLY A 218 21.31 29.13 -0.73
CA GLY A 218 22.45 29.55 0.10
C GLY A 218 23.79 28.92 -0.27
N VAL A 219 23.96 28.42 -1.50
CA VAL A 219 25.24 27.86 -1.96
C VAL A 219 26.22 29.00 -2.18
N THR A 220 27.26 29.06 -1.35
CA THR A 220 28.27 30.13 -1.39
C THR A 220 28.95 30.16 -2.76
N MET A 221 29.23 31.36 -3.29
CA MET A 221 29.79 31.63 -4.64
C MET A 221 28.89 31.33 -5.85
N MET A 222 28.03 30.31 -5.79
CA MET A 222 27.17 29.91 -6.92
C MET A 222 25.74 30.45 -6.84
N GLY A 223 25.29 30.88 -5.65
CA GLY A 223 23.93 31.36 -5.43
C GLY A 223 22.93 30.21 -5.28
N ASN A 224 21.66 30.44 -5.61
CA ASN A 224 20.64 29.39 -5.57
C ASN A 224 20.81 28.48 -6.78
N LEU A 225 20.83 27.17 -6.54
CA LEU A 225 20.99 26.14 -7.56
C LEU A 225 19.71 25.35 -7.76
N THR A 226 19.43 25.02 -9.02
CA THR A 226 18.38 24.10 -9.42
C THR A 226 19.00 23.00 -10.29
N LEU A 227 18.75 21.75 -9.89
CA LEU A 227 19.09 20.56 -10.68
C LEU A 227 17.78 19.98 -11.24
N GLY A 228 17.68 19.93 -12.56
CA GLY A 228 16.49 19.47 -13.26
C GLY A 228 16.22 17.97 -13.07
N THR A 229 15.03 17.56 -13.53
CA THR A 229 14.60 16.16 -13.50
C THR A 229 15.47 15.28 -14.40
N TYR A 230 15.80 14.08 -13.94
CA TYR A 230 16.49 13.06 -14.73
C TYR A 230 16.05 11.65 -14.34
N THR A 231 16.21 10.69 -15.26
CA THR A 231 15.85 9.29 -15.04
C THR A 231 17.03 8.37 -15.31
N VAL A 232 17.39 7.54 -14.34
CA VAL A 232 18.33 6.43 -14.52
C VAL A 232 17.52 5.14 -14.65
N LYS A 233 17.76 4.40 -15.74
CA LYS A 233 17.00 3.18 -16.06
C LYS A 233 17.78 1.91 -15.71
N ASN A 234 17.02 0.85 -15.47
CA ASN A 234 17.48 -0.54 -15.37
C ASN A 234 18.54 -0.77 -14.28
N LEU A 235 18.35 -0.20 -13.08
CA LEU A 235 19.20 -0.56 -11.94
C LEU A 235 18.96 -2.02 -11.58
N ALA A 236 20.03 -2.81 -11.62
CA ALA A 236 19.98 -4.25 -11.36
C ALA A 236 20.00 -4.52 -9.86
N TYR A 237 19.25 -5.53 -9.42
CA TYR A 237 19.25 -5.95 -8.04
C TYR A 237 20.50 -6.78 -7.72
N ASP A 238 21.27 -6.32 -6.76
CA ASP A 238 22.39 -7.03 -6.16
C ASP A 238 21.93 -7.68 -4.84
N LYS A 239 21.96 -9.01 -4.81
CA LYS A 239 21.52 -9.82 -3.68
C LYS A 239 22.49 -9.75 -2.49
N GLU A 240 23.79 -9.56 -2.73
CA GLU A 240 24.80 -9.55 -1.67
C GLU A 240 24.67 -8.29 -0.80
N SER A 241 24.49 -7.15 -1.47
CA SER A 241 24.30 -5.85 -0.79
C SER A 241 22.84 -5.49 -0.51
N ASN A 242 21.89 -6.32 -0.96
CA ASN A 242 20.45 -6.05 -0.91
C ASN A 242 20.10 -4.66 -1.46
N SER A 243 20.67 -4.30 -2.62
CA SER A 243 20.56 -2.97 -3.20
C SER A 243 20.33 -3.02 -4.71
N PHE A 244 19.82 -1.92 -5.28
CA PHE A 244 19.78 -1.75 -6.74
C PHE A 244 20.93 -0.87 -7.17
N VAL A 245 21.73 -1.36 -8.12
CA VAL A 245 22.97 -0.71 -8.53
C VAL A 245 22.98 -0.48 -10.04
N ARG A 246 23.45 0.69 -10.46
CA ARG A 246 23.69 0.98 -11.87
C ARG A 246 24.88 1.92 -12.04
N ASP A 247 25.83 1.51 -12.88
CA ASP A 247 26.80 2.43 -13.50
C ASP A 247 26.21 2.96 -14.80
N TYR A 248 25.79 4.22 -14.82
CA TYR A 248 25.15 4.86 -15.97
C TYR A 248 26.09 5.81 -16.71
N SER A 249 27.41 5.66 -16.51
CA SER A 249 28.45 6.51 -17.09
C SER A 249 28.39 6.63 -18.61
N ASN A 250 27.88 5.60 -19.30
CA ASN A 250 27.86 5.48 -20.76
C ASN A 250 26.45 5.64 -21.36
N ASP A 251 25.47 6.06 -20.56
CA ASP A 251 24.06 6.08 -20.98
C ASP A 251 23.71 7.33 -21.81
N GLY A 252 24.65 8.28 -21.95
CA GLY A 252 24.42 9.54 -22.65
C GLY A 252 23.38 10.45 -21.97
N LEU A 253 23.05 10.16 -20.70
CA LEU A 253 22.09 10.94 -19.91
C LEU A 253 22.56 12.37 -19.73
N LYS A 254 21.60 13.29 -19.59
CA LYS A 254 21.82 14.69 -19.32
C LYS A 254 20.97 15.17 -18.17
N VAL A 255 21.41 16.24 -17.52
CA VAL A 255 20.64 16.97 -16.52
C VAL A 255 20.77 18.46 -16.77
N HIS A 256 19.67 19.17 -16.58
CA HIS A 256 19.67 20.64 -16.62
C HIS A 256 20.18 21.17 -15.29
N PHE A 257 21.09 22.14 -15.33
CA PHE A 257 21.65 22.75 -14.13
C PHE A 257 21.59 24.26 -14.27
N LYS A 258 21.01 24.90 -13.25
CA LYS A 258 20.80 26.35 -13.21
C LYS A 258 21.32 26.94 -11.92
N ALA A 259 21.98 28.09 -12.00
CA ALA A 259 22.52 28.85 -10.88
C ALA A 259 22.13 30.33 -11.01
N VAL A 260 21.56 30.92 -9.95
CA VAL A 260 21.10 32.32 -9.91
C VAL A 260 21.58 33.00 -8.63
N GLY A 261 22.09 34.23 -8.74
CA GLY A 261 22.59 35.00 -7.58
C GLY A 261 24.07 34.80 -7.26
N GLY A 262 24.77 33.97 -8.04
CA GLY A 262 26.23 33.85 -8.08
C GLY A 262 26.72 33.89 -9.54
N MET A 263 27.69 33.04 -9.91
CA MET A 263 28.04 32.84 -11.32
C MET A 263 26.83 32.26 -12.08
N PRO A 264 26.27 32.98 -13.07
CA PRO A 264 25.07 32.52 -13.76
C PRO A 264 25.39 31.31 -14.62
N ILE A 265 24.63 30.23 -14.40
CA ILE A 265 24.67 29.02 -15.21
C ILE A 265 23.22 28.67 -15.56
N ASP A 266 22.98 28.32 -16.81
CA ASP A 266 21.72 27.76 -17.28
C ASP A 266 22.05 26.88 -18.50
N ASN A 267 22.34 25.60 -18.25
CA ASN A 267 22.86 24.69 -19.28
C ASN A 267 22.49 23.23 -19.03
N GLU A 268 22.50 22.44 -20.09
CA GLU A 268 22.48 20.99 -20.01
C GLU A 268 23.89 20.41 -19.85
N TYR A 269 24.02 19.45 -18.95
CA TYR A 269 25.27 18.75 -18.69
C TYR A 269 25.07 17.25 -18.86
N SER A 270 25.94 16.62 -19.66
CA SER A 270 26.00 15.16 -19.76
C SER A 270 26.68 14.56 -18.53
N PHE A 271 26.12 13.46 -18.03
CA PHE A 271 26.81 12.61 -17.07
C PHE A 271 28.02 11.93 -17.74
N LYS A 272 29.06 11.64 -16.97
CA LYS A 272 30.33 11.05 -17.45
C LYS A 272 30.74 9.83 -16.61
N ALA A 273 31.89 9.24 -16.98
CA ALA A 273 32.59 8.23 -16.20
C ALA A 273 32.55 8.52 -14.70
N THR A 274 32.40 7.45 -13.92
CA THR A 274 32.18 7.41 -12.45
C THR A 274 30.74 7.67 -11.99
N SER A 275 29.79 7.82 -12.91
CA SER A 275 28.37 8.01 -12.56
C SER A 275 27.69 6.70 -12.17
N LYS A 276 27.45 6.53 -10.87
CA LYS A 276 26.90 5.33 -10.27
C LYS A 276 25.82 5.66 -9.25
N MET A 277 24.69 4.98 -9.38
CA MET A 277 23.56 5.05 -8.45
C MET A 277 23.42 3.74 -7.68
N VAL A 278 23.16 3.85 -6.38
CA VAL A 278 22.85 2.75 -5.46
C VAL A 278 21.59 3.10 -4.69
N VAL A 279 20.61 2.20 -4.70
CA VAL A 279 19.32 2.37 -4.02
C VAL A 279 19.11 1.24 -3.02
N THR A 280 18.78 1.60 -1.78
CA THR A 280 18.51 0.66 -0.69
C THR A 280 17.22 1.06 0.03
N VAL A 281 16.47 0.06 0.49
CA VAL A 281 15.31 0.27 1.38
C VAL A 281 15.54 -0.49 2.67
N ASP A 282 15.40 0.20 3.80
CA ASP A 282 15.47 -0.44 5.13
C ASP A 282 14.14 -1.09 5.53
N GLU A 283 14.16 -1.88 6.61
CA GLU A 283 12.97 -2.55 7.15
C GLU A 283 11.85 -1.59 7.56
N SER A 284 12.18 -0.33 7.86
CA SER A 284 11.22 0.72 8.20
C SER A 284 10.59 1.39 6.97
N GLY A 285 10.98 0.97 5.76
CA GLY A 285 10.53 1.54 4.50
C GLY A 285 11.18 2.88 4.14
N THR A 286 12.33 3.23 4.74
CA THR A 286 13.13 4.39 4.30
C THR A 286 13.88 4.04 3.03
N LEU A 287 13.70 4.86 2.00
CA LEU A 287 14.49 4.79 0.78
C LEU A 287 15.76 5.63 0.98
N THR A 288 16.92 5.03 0.72
CA THR A 288 18.19 5.75 0.61
C THR A 288 18.71 5.59 -0.82
N ILE A 289 19.02 6.71 -1.47
CA ILE A 289 19.67 6.72 -2.80
C ILE A 289 21.01 7.42 -2.64
N LYS A 290 22.09 6.70 -2.94
CA LYS A 290 23.43 7.27 -3.07
C LYS A 290 23.73 7.40 -4.56
N ASN A 291 23.95 8.62 -5.01
CA ASN A 291 24.29 8.90 -6.39
C ASN A 291 25.61 9.67 -6.47
N ASN A 292 26.67 9.00 -6.92
CA ASN A 292 27.96 9.62 -7.17
C ASN A 292 28.09 9.81 -8.66
N TYR A 293 28.36 11.03 -9.11
CA TYR A 293 28.40 11.33 -10.54
C TYR A 293 29.31 12.50 -10.88
N SER A 294 29.75 12.51 -12.14
CA SER A 294 30.54 13.60 -12.70
C SER A 294 29.80 14.19 -13.89
N LEU A 295 29.76 15.52 -13.98
CA LEU A 295 29.14 16.23 -15.08
C LEU A 295 30.20 16.75 -16.06
N ALA A 296 29.88 16.74 -17.34
CA ALA A 296 30.74 17.33 -18.36
C ALA A 296 31.10 18.77 -18.03
N ARG A 297 32.34 19.20 -18.28
CA ARG A 297 32.79 20.59 -18.05
C ARG A 297 32.73 21.06 -16.58
N MET A 298 32.39 20.18 -15.62
CA MET A 298 32.54 20.44 -14.20
C MET A 298 33.84 19.80 -13.70
N PRO A 299 34.68 20.54 -12.95
CA PRO A 299 36.01 20.07 -12.54
C PRO A 299 35.99 19.08 -11.37
N PHE A 300 34.91 19.06 -10.57
CA PHE A 300 34.79 18.23 -9.38
C PHE A 300 33.61 17.26 -9.49
N PRO A 301 33.74 16.03 -8.96
CA PRO A 301 32.64 15.08 -8.89
C PRO A 301 31.59 15.53 -7.86
N ILE A 302 30.38 15.01 -7.97
CA ILE A 302 29.27 15.28 -7.07
C ILE A 302 28.87 13.98 -6.39
N SER A 303 28.65 14.04 -5.07
CA SER A 303 28.11 12.93 -4.28
C SER A 303 26.81 13.37 -3.64
N ALA A 304 25.69 12.79 -4.06
CA ALA A 304 24.36 13.04 -3.53
C ALA A 304 23.85 11.85 -2.72
N THR A 305 23.23 12.14 -1.57
CA THR A 305 22.53 11.16 -0.75
C THR A 305 21.13 11.67 -0.50
N TYR A 306 20.14 10.93 -0.99
CA TYR A 306 18.74 11.15 -0.70
C TYR A 306 18.26 10.18 0.37
N THR A 307 17.44 10.67 1.31
CA THR A 307 16.68 9.85 2.24
C THR A 307 15.21 10.28 2.23
N GLY A 308 14.30 9.32 2.09
CA GLY A 308 12.87 9.61 1.99
C GLY A 308 11.97 8.47 2.40
N LYS A 309 10.70 8.79 2.61
CA LYS A 309 9.64 7.82 2.91
C LYS A 309 8.66 7.78 1.75
N LYS A 310 8.02 6.62 1.59
CA LYS A 310 6.98 6.43 0.58
C LYS A 310 5.86 7.44 0.84
N ALA A 311 5.47 8.20 -0.18
CA ALA A 311 4.35 9.12 -0.11
C ALA A 311 3.07 8.33 0.19
N LYS A 312 2.24 8.87 1.10
CA LYS A 312 0.93 8.30 1.44
C LYS A 312 -0.10 8.60 0.36
#